data_AF-A0A1C5XZ71-F1
#
_entry.id   AF-A0A1C5XZ71-F1
#
_cell.length_a   1.000
_cell.length_b   1.000
_cell.length_c   1.000
_cell.angle_alpha   90.00
_cell.angle_beta   90.00
_cell.angle_gamma   90.00
#
_symmetry.space_group_name_H-M   'P 1'
#
loop_
_entity.id
_entity.type
_entity.pdbx_description
1 polymer ?
#
loop_
_entity_poly.entity_id
_entity_poly.type
_entity_poly.pdbx_seq_one_letter_code
_entity_poly.pdbx_strand_id
1 'polypeptide(L)' 'MVISNYYLSLSGKVKSKFIQDVIELCDISYPSFFYKMRNNSWTKLEREAIEKFIQKENEKSS' A
#
# COMPACT_ATOMS: atom_id res chain seq x y z
N MET A 1 2.23 9.94 6.91
CA MET A 1 1.33 9.22 5.98
C MET A 1 2.14 8.64 4.80
N VAL A 2 3.12 7.76 5.05
CA VAL A 2 4.00 7.23 3.99
C VAL A 2 3.22 6.46 2.93
N ILE A 3 2.36 5.53 3.37
CA ILE A 3 1.51 4.70 2.50
C ILE A 3 0.54 5.56 1.67
N SER A 4 -0.15 6.51 2.29
CA SER A 4 -1.11 7.37 1.59
C SER A 4 -0.44 8.31 0.59
N ASN A 5 0.70 8.90 0.96
CA ASN A 5 1.46 9.77 0.05
C ASN A 5 1.98 8.97 -1.15
N TYR A 6 2.52 7.78 -0.92
CA TYR A 6 2.93 6.88 -1.98
C TYR A 6 1.76 6.55 -2.90
N TYR A 7 0.63 6.07 -2.36
CA TYR A 7 -0.56 5.77 -3.14
C TYR A 7 -1.02 6.96 -3.99
N LEU A 8 -1.09 8.17 -3.42
CA LEU A 8 -1.51 9.37 -4.14
C LEU A 8 -0.58 9.71 -5.31
N SER A 9 0.72 9.47 -5.14
CA SER A 9 1.75 9.71 -6.17
C SER A 9 1.66 8.75 -7.38
N LEU A 10 0.98 7.61 -7.23
CA LEU A 10 0.86 6.62 -8.30
C LEU A 10 -0.14 7.05 -9.39
N SER A 11 0.15 6.67 -10.63
CA SER A 11 -0.77 6.80 -11.77
C SER A 11 -1.87 5.72 -11.74
N GLY A 12 -2.99 5.95 -12.42
CA GLY A 12 -4.19 5.09 -12.30
C GLY A 12 -3.95 3.59 -12.51
N LYS A 13 -3.12 3.20 -13.50
CA LYS A 13 -2.77 1.78 -13.72
C LYS A 13 -1.92 1.19 -12.60
N VAL A 14 -0.98 1.99 -12.05
CA VAL A 14 -0.08 1.56 -10.98
C VAL A 14 -0.80 1.50 -9.64
N LYS A 15 -1.80 2.38 -9.42
CA LYS A 15 -2.69 2.34 -8.25
C LYS A 15 -3.41 1.01 -8.12
N SER A 16 -4.02 0.53 -9.20
CA SER A 16 -4.76 -0.74 -9.18
C SER A 16 -3.84 -1.91 -8.81
N LYS A 17 -2.62 -1.93 -9.34
CA LYS A 17 -1.62 -2.95 -9.00
C LYS A 17 -1.19 -2.86 -7.53
N PHE A 18 -0.83 -1.67 -7.05
CA PHE A 18 -0.47 -1.45 -5.65
C PHE A 18 -1.57 -1.92 -4.69
N ILE A 19 -2.84 -1.66 -5.00
CA ILE A 19 -3.96 -2.11 -4.16
C ILE A 19 -3.99 -3.64 -4.09
N GLN A 20 -3.85 -4.33 -5.22
CA GLN A 20 -3.81 -5.80 -5.26
C GLN A 20 -2.62 -6.35 -4.46
N ASP A 21 -1.43 -5.81 -4.69
CA ASP A 21 -0.21 -6.25 -4.00
C ASP A 21 -0.34 -6.07 -2.47
N VAL A 22 -0.94 -4.97 -2.00
CA VAL A 22 -1.17 -4.75 -0.55
C VAL A 22 -2.24 -5.68 0.02
N ILE A 23 -3.30 -5.94 -0.73
CA ILE A 23 -4.36 -6.89 -0.35
C ILE A 23 -3.77 -8.28 -0.14
N GLU A 24 -2.96 -8.75 -1.09
CA GLU A 24 -2.29 -10.05 -1.00
C GLU A 24 -1.25 -10.07 0.13
N LEU A 25 -0.45 -9.02 0.26
CA LEU A 25 0.60 -8.91 1.28
C LEU A 25 0.04 -8.92 2.71
N CYS A 26 -1.11 -8.28 2.92
CA CYS A 26 -1.71 -8.12 4.24
C CYS A 26 -2.85 -9.11 4.50
N ASP A 27 -3.20 -9.95 3.53
CA ASP A 27 -4.34 -10.88 3.58
C ASP A 27 -5.66 -10.18 3.98
N ILE A 28 -5.96 -9.06 3.32
CA ILE A 28 -7.14 -8.23 3.59
C ILE A 28 -8.05 -8.10 2.38
N SER A 29 -9.34 -7.84 2.61
CA SER A 29 -10.27 -7.58 1.51
C SER A 29 -10.07 -6.21 0.85
N TYR A 30 -10.52 -6.07 -0.40
CA TYR A 30 -10.52 -4.78 -1.10
C TYR A 30 -11.25 -3.66 -0.34
N PRO A 31 -12.47 -3.85 0.21
CA PRO A 31 -13.10 -2.86 1.08
C PRO A 31 -12.25 -2.51 2.33
N SER A 32 -11.61 -3.51 2.94
CA SER A 32 -10.74 -3.31 4.12
C SER A 32 -9.56 -2.40 3.81
N PHE A 33 -8.98 -2.50 2.61
CA PHE A 33 -7.91 -1.59 2.17
C PHE A 33 -8.37 -0.12 2.21
N PHE A 34 -9.53 0.21 1.63
CA PHE A 34 -10.03 1.60 1.60
C PHE A 34 -10.41 2.10 2.99
N TYR A 35 -10.99 1.23 3.82
CA TYR A 35 -11.27 1.56 5.21
C TYR A 35 -9.98 1.89 5.98
N LYS A 36 -8.95 1.05 5.83
CA LYS A 36 -7.64 1.25 6.46
C LYS A 36 -6.93 2.49 5.94
N MET A 37 -7.01 2.76 4.64
CA MET A 37 -6.48 3.97 4.03
C MET A 37 -7.14 5.24 4.57
N ARG A 38 -8.47 5.27 4.64
CA ARG A 38 -9.24 6.43 5.10
C ARG A 38 -9.02 6.72 6.58
N ASN A 39 -8.96 5.67 7.40
CA ASN A 39 -8.88 5.79 8.86
C ASN A 39 -7.45 5.65 9.41
N ASN A 40 -6.46 5.43 8.54
CA ASN A 40 -5.08 5.11 8.92
C ASN A 40 -4.98 3.95 9.94
N SER A 41 -5.86 2.95 9.85
CA SER A 41 -6.01 1.83 10.80
C SER A 41 -5.17 0.60 10.42
N TRP A 42 -3.97 0.87 9.90
CA TRP A 42 -2.96 -0.16 9.65
C TRP A 42 -2.36 -0.64 10.98
N THR A 43 -2.24 -1.95 11.14
CA THR A 43 -1.47 -2.51 12.26
C THR A 43 0.01 -2.20 12.06
N LYS A 44 0.81 -2.34 13.12
CA LYS A 44 2.26 -2.16 13.03
C LYS A 44 2.90 -3.09 12.00
N LEU A 45 2.49 -4.36 11.99
CA LEU A 45 3.02 -5.37 11.06
C LEU A 45 2.63 -5.08 9.61
N GLU A 46 1.36 -4.74 9.35
CA GLU A 46 0.89 -4.34 8.02
C GLU A 46 1.67 -3.12 7.52
N ARG A 47 1.85 -2.12 8.37
CA ARG A 47 2.59 -0.91 8.04
C ARG A 47 4.03 -1.23 7.66
N GLU A 48 4.75 -1.99 8.48
CA GLU A 48 6.13 -2.38 8.22
C GLU A 48 6.27 -3.20 6.93
N ALA A 49 5.31 -4.10 6.65
CA ALA A 49 5.30 -4.88 5.42
C ALA A 49 5.11 -3.99 4.18
N ILE A 50 4.13 -3.08 4.22
CA ILE A 50 3.83 -2.16 3.11
C ILE A 50 4.98 -1.18 2.89
N GLU A 51 5.59 -0.65 3.95
CA GLU A 51 6.73 0.28 3.84
C GLU A 51 7.95 -0.40 3.21
N LYS A 52 8.25 -1.65 3.61
CA LYS A 52 9.30 -2.47 2.97
C LYS A 52 8.99 -2.77 1.50
N PHE A 53 7.72 -3.04 1.18
CA PHE A 53 7.29 -3.24 -0.20
C PHE A 53 7.52 -1.99 -1.05
N ILE A 54 7.09 -0.82 -0.57
CA ILE A 54 7.27 0.47 -1.24
C ILE A 54 8.75 0.77 -1.48
N GLN A 55 9.60 0.55 -0.47
CA GLN A 55 11.03 0.77 -0.59
C GLN A 55 11.65 -0.07 -1.71
N LYS A 56 11.30 -1.37 -1.78
CA LYS A 56 11.79 -2.27 -2.83
C LYS A 56 11.35 -1.84 -4.23
N GLU A 57 10.12 -1.35 -4.40
CA GLU A 57 9.63 -0.89 -5.71
C GLU A 57 10.31 0.40 -6.16
N ASN A 58 10.68 1.29 -5.23
CA ASN A 58 11.46 2.49 -5.54
C ASN A 58 12.91 2.15 -5.94
N GLU A 59 13.53 1.18 -5.27
CA GLU A 59 14.89 0.72 -5.59
C GLU A 59 14.99 0.09 -6.99
N LYS A 60 13.95 -0.63 -7.44
CA LYS A 60 13.92 -1.22 -8.80
C LYS A 60 13.72 -0.20 -9.92
N SER A 61 13.23 1.00 -9.59
CA SER A 61 12.91 2.06 -10.56
C SER A 61 14.05 3.07 -10.74
N SER A 62 15.19 2.88 -10.05
CA SER A 62 16.42 3.68 -10.19
C SER A 62 17.46 2.92 -11.00
#